data_AF-A0A9D9IX98-F1
#
_entry.id   AF-A0A9D9IX98-F1
#
_cell.length_a   1.000
_cell.length_b   1.000
_cell.length_c   1.000
_cell.angle_alpha   90.00
_cell.angle_beta   90.00
_cell.angle_gamma   90.00
#
_symmetry.space_group_name_H-M   'P 1'
#
loop_
_entity.id
_entity.type
_entity.pdbx_description
1 polymer ?
#
loop_
_entity_poly.entity_id
_entity_poly.type
_entity_poly.pdbx_seq_one_letter_code
_entity_poly.pdbx_strand_id
1 'polypeptide(L)'
;MDKHYSINNADFGITLQSCICKYYGLQPSELAEEHFSANYNAEYEPEFTEILPRISESIGAKPIKLLTYTKDLTNSKQNISPHTFLLDTNETLSIRTNKKGDKIAPKTVGQAGYATLNEYFGEIYGKKILNKDDIKHLILEHISEILPIFIDNLFQSDYTILIKRSNIKDFLIIRASDLADFVFSKEDFSFTRDFNSWKESTTLKFNNISIAEIQIHKNRTFKFRFIVSAIPSWISTIKQTTETLGITAEAAICDAFSLAKPDSFKHRVSVGLEKKLFPVIKDAFSYLPRPIAHTGSEKGERGGQSKCAYDFKLSGGQTLSLKTNTGKMVCPPDVGQPGKETCLKFFKDFFPAGTTSINNDDFKKMVFSHISDLLPIYTDHLFESDWLLWIYEKGKKYTYRIINKNDIKAINWKREQLSFTRPSIDEWNESNTVKYNNITIGEFQVHQHRSCFKFRFNLANLLSLLKQ
;
A
#
# COMPACT_ATOMS: atom_id res chain seq x y z
N MET A 1 -46.39 -22.00 16.46
CA MET A 1 -45.08 -22.03 17.16
C MET A 1 -44.12 -21.20 16.33
N ASP A 2 -44.03 -19.92 16.65
CA ASP A 2 -43.13 -18.99 15.99
C ASP A 2 -41.68 -19.39 16.26
N LYS A 3 -41.02 -19.93 15.23
CA LYS A 3 -39.57 -20.09 15.26
C LYS A 3 -38.97 -18.69 15.23
N HIS A 4 -38.49 -18.23 16.37
CA HIS A 4 -37.56 -17.11 16.46
C HIS A 4 -36.34 -17.44 15.59
N TYR A 5 -36.35 -17.00 14.33
CA TYR A 5 -35.17 -16.98 13.48
C TYR A 5 -34.15 -16.05 14.15
N SER A 6 -33.06 -16.61 14.66
CA SER A 6 -31.92 -15.79 15.07
C SER A 6 -31.44 -15.03 13.84
N ILE A 7 -31.54 -13.71 13.86
CA ILE A 7 -31.13 -12.85 12.76
C ILE A 7 -29.61 -12.98 12.60
N ASN A 8 -29.16 -13.78 11.63
CA ASN A 8 -27.74 -13.81 11.26
C ASN A 8 -27.41 -12.44 10.64
N ASN A 9 -26.30 -11.82 11.06
CA ASN A 9 -25.83 -10.56 10.47
C ASN A 9 -25.11 -10.76 9.13
N ALA A 10 -24.78 -12.02 8.77
CA ALA A 10 -24.12 -12.38 7.52
C ALA A 10 -25.09 -12.70 6.37
N ASP A 11 -26.39 -12.87 6.65
CA ASP A 11 -27.44 -13.26 5.69
C ASP A 11 -27.49 -12.34 4.47
N PHE A 12 -27.38 -11.02 4.67
CA PHE A 12 -27.43 -10.04 3.59
C PHE A 12 -26.26 -10.20 2.60
N GLY A 13 -25.03 -10.32 3.10
CA GLY A 13 -23.85 -10.49 2.26
C GLY A 13 -23.78 -11.86 1.58
N ILE A 14 -24.29 -12.90 2.23
CA ILE A 14 -24.42 -14.24 1.66
C ILE A 14 -25.48 -14.24 0.53
N THR A 15 -26.65 -13.63 0.78
CA THR A 15 -27.71 -13.53 -0.22
C THR A 15 -27.24 -12.76 -1.46
N LEU A 16 -26.52 -11.64 -1.27
CA LEU A 16 -25.95 -10.89 -2.40
C LEU A 16 -24.98 -11.75 -3.22
N GLN A 17 -24.07 -12.48 -2.60
CA GLN A 17 -23.15 -13.36 -3.32
C GLN A 17 -23.89 -14.45 -4.10
N SER A 18 -24.92 -15.05 -3.51
CA SER A 18 -25.78 -16.02 -4.18
C SER A 18 -26.48 -15.40 -5.40
N CYS A 19 -27.02 -14.17 -5.27
CA CYS A 19 -27.66 -13.45 -6.37
C CYS A 19 -26.67 -13.13 -7.51
N ILE A 20 -25.42 -12.74 -7.19
CA ILE A 20 -24.36 -12.54 -8.18
C ILE A 20 -24.05 -13.86 -8.90
N CYS A 21 -23.94 -14.98 -8.18
CA CYS A 21 -23.70 -16.28 -8.80
C CYS A 21 -24.84 -16.64 -9.78
N LYS A 22 -26.10 -16.48 -9.37
CA LYS A 22 -27.26 -16.71 -10.24
C LYS A 22 -27.25 -15.81 -11.48
N TYR A 23 -26.98 -14.52 -11.30
CA TYR A 23 -26.98 -13.53 -12.38
C TYR A 23 -25.91 -13.79 -13.45
N TYR A 24 -24.71 -14.22 -13.03
CA TYR A 24 -23.60 -14.52 -13.94
C TYR A 24 -23.48 -16.02 -14.31
N GLY A 25 -24.40 -16.87 -13.84
CA GLY A 25 -24.36 -18.32 -14.11
C GLY A 25 -23.18 -19.06 -13.46
N LEU A 26 -22.68 -18.57 -12.32
CA LEU A 26 -21.53 -19.14 -11.62
C LEU A 26 -21.95 -20.34 -10.76
N GLN A 27 -21.14 -21.39 -10.76
CA GLN A 27 -21.29 -22.56 -9.89
C GLN A 27 -20.54 -22.34 -8.57
N PRO A 28 -21.21 -22.26 -7.41
CA PRO A 28 -20.56 -22.21 -6.11
C PRO A 28 -19.90 -23.55 -5.74
N SER A 29 -18.99 -23.55 -4.77
CA SER A 29 -18.54 -24.80 -4.15
C SER A 29 -19.63 -25.39 -3.24
N GLU A 30 -19.60 -26.69 -2.98
CA GLU A 30 -20.55 -27.38 -2.08
C GLU A 30 -20.70 -26.65 -0.73
N LEU A 31 -19.57 -26.28 -0.11
CA LEU A 31 -19.57 -25.52 1.15
C LEU A 31 -20.24 -24.13 1.00
N ALA A 32 -20.04 -23.46 -0.14
CA ALA A 32 -20.73 -22.20 -0.42
C ALA A 32 -22.24 -22.39 -0.62
N GLU A 33 -22.65 -23.46 -1.29
CA GLU A 33 -24.08 -23.79 -1.48
C GLU A 33 -24.79 -24.10 -0.16
N GLU A 34 -24.15 -24.84 0.75
CA GLU A 34 -24.66 -25.07 2.10
C GLU A 34 -24.86 -23.76 2.85
N HIS A 35 -23.86 -22.87 2.82
CA HIS A 35 -23.94 -21.57 3.46
C HIS A 35 -24.98 -20.66 2.82
N PHE A 36 -25.12 -20.69 1.50
CA PHE A 36 -26.15 -19.98 0.77
C PHE A 36 -27.52 -20.47 1.23
N SER A 37 -27.78 -21.77 1.15
CA SER A 37 -29.05 -22.39 1.53
C SER A 37 -29.45 -22.09 2.98
N ALA A 38 -28.50 -22.11 3.92
CA ALA A 38 -28.76 -21.88 5.33
C ALA A 38 -29.03 -20.40 5.69
N ASN A 39 -28.54 -19.45 4.89
CA ASN A 39 -28.54 -18.01 5.23
C ASN A 39 -29.21 -17.12 4.18
N TYR A 40 -29.73 -17.70 3.11
CA TYR A 40 -30.41 -16.99 2.06
C TYR A 40 -31.67 -16.31 2.60
N ASN A 41 -31.88 -15.06 2.22
CA ASN A 41 -33.14 -14.36 2.47
C ASN A 41 -33.67 -13.73 1.18
N ALA A 42 -34.74 -14.32 0.64
CA ALA A 42 -35.39 -13.88 -0.60
C ALA A 42 -35.92 -12.43 -0.52
N GLU A 43 -36.18 -11.90 0.68
CA GLU A 43 -36.64 -10.51 0.87
C GLU A 43 -35.60 -9.48 0.37
N TYR A 44 -34.33 -9.84 0.26
CA TYR A 44 -33.28 -8.93 -0.19
C TYR A 44 -33.09 -8.93 -1.72
N GLU A 45 -33.62 -9.93 -2.45
CA GLU A 45 -33.44 -10.01 -3.91
C GLU A 45 -33.89 -8.76 -4.67
N PRO A 46 -35.05 -8.14 -4.35
CA PRO A 46 -35.48 -6.92 -5.03
C PRO A 46 -34.48 -5.77 -4.83
N GLU A 47 -33.82 -5.69 -3.67
CA GLU A 47 -32.80 -4.67 -3.39
C GLU A 47 -31.57 -4.83 -4.30
N PHE A 48 -31.28 -6.06 -4.76
CA PHE A 48 -30.07 -6.35 -5.54
C PHE A 48 -30.24 -6.19 -7.04
N THR A 49 -31.47 -6.25 -7.55
CA THR A 49 -31.74 -6.25 -9.00
C THR A 49 -31.06 -5.09 -9.74
N GLU A 50 -31.06 -3.90 -9.14
CA GLU A 50 -30.41 -2.72 -9.74
C GLU A 50 -28.88 -2.66 -9.54
N ILE A 51 -28.33 -3.32 -8.51
CA ILE A 51 -26.89 -3.23 -8.21
C ILE A 51 -26.05 -4.27 -8.95
N LEU A 52 -26.65 -5.42 -9.28
CA LEU A 52 -25.97 -6.53 -9.95
C LEU A 52 -25.28 -6.12 -11.28
N PRO A 53 -25.96 -5.42 -12.22
CA PRO A 53 -25.29 -4.91 -13.42
C PRO A 53 -24.28 -3.82 -13.09
N ARG A 54 -24.63 -2.89 -12.17
CA ARG A 54 -23.78 -1.74 -11.81
C ARG A 54 -22.44 -2.15 -11.21
N ILE A 55 -22.36 -3.25 -10.47
CA ILE A 55 -21.10 -3.76 -9.92
C ILE A 55 -20.09 -3.98 -11.04
N SER A 56 -20.47 -4.71 -12.09
CA SER A 56 -19.58 -5.02 -13.21
C SER A 56 -19.34 -3.82 -14.12
N GLU A 57 -20.35 -2.99 -14.37
CA GLU A 57 -20.19 -1.74 -15.13
C GLU A 57 -19.19 -0.79 -14.45
N SER A 58 -19.25 -0.67 -13.12
CA SER A 58 -18.41 0.29 -12.39
C SER A 58 -16.95 -0.14 -12.26
N ILE A 59 -16.67 -1.45 -12.30
CA ILE A 59 -15.28 -1.97 -12.30
C ILE A 59 -14.76 -2.28 -13.71
N GLY A 60 -15.65 -2.36 -14.71
CA GLY A 60 -15.31 -2.70 -16.09
C GLY A 60 -14.96 -4.18 -16.30
N ALA A 61 -15.39 -5.08 -15.41
CA ALA A 61 -15.04 -6.49 -15.40
C ALA A 61 -16.17 -7.36 -14.81
N LYS A 62 -16.23 -8.63 -15.21
CA LYS A 62 -17.32 -9.55 -14.84
C LYS A 62 -16.83 -10.69 -13.94
N PRO A 63 -17.58 -11.04 -12.87
CA PRO A 63 -17.33 -12.26 -12.13
C PRO A 63 -17.42 -13.50 -13.02
N ILE A 64 -16.40 -14.35 -12.97
CA ILE A 64 -16.35 -15.63 -13.70
C ILE A 64 -16.25 -16.85 -12.77
N LYS A 65 -15.92 -16.63 -11.48
CA LYS A 65 -15.84 -17.71 -10.48
C LYS A 65 -16.04 -17.16 -9.07
N LEU A 66 -16.83 -17.86 -8.26
CA LEU A 66 -16.92 -17.61 -6.82
C LEU A 66 -15.70 -18.23 -6.11
N LEU A 67 -15.01 -17.44 -5.31
CA LEU A 67 -13.85 -17.86 -4.52
C LEU A 67 -14.16 -18.04 -3.03
N THR A 68 -15.28 -17.48 -2.57
CA THR A 68 -15.75 -17.63 -1.18
C THR A 68 -15.82 -19.12 -0.79
N TYR A 69 -15.24 -19.48 0.35
CA TYR A 69 -15.14 -20.86 0.88
C TYR A 69 -14.32 -21.84 0.02
N THR A 70 -13.50 -21.35 -0.92
CA THR A 70 -12.53 -22.17 -1.66
C THR A 70 -11.12 -22.03 -1.09
N LYS A 71 -10.20 -22.90 -1.51
CA LYS A 71 -8.74 -22.76 -1.28
C LYS A 71 -8.02 -22.08 -2.44
N ASP A 72 -8.76 -21.54 -3.39
CA ASP A 72 -8.17 -20.91 -4.57
C ASP A 72 -7.61 -19.55 -4.21
N LEU A 73 -6.45 -19.21 -4.79
CA LEU A 73 -5.77 -17.92 -4.60
C LEU A 73 -5.51 -17.61 -3.11
N THR A 74 -5.26 -18.64 -2.30
CA THR A 74 -4.79 -18.50 -0.91
C THR A 74 -3.27 -18.45 -0.84
N ASN A 75 -2.75 -17.74 0.14
CA ASN A 75 -1.35 -17.87 0.56
C ASN A 75 -1.17 -18.99 1.60
N SER A 76 0.08 -19.27 1.99
CA SER A 76 0.42 -20.28 3.01
C SER A 76 -0.19 -20.01 4.39
N LYS A 77 -0.70 -18.80 4.64
CA LYS A 77 -1.24 -18.34 5.93
C LYS A 77 -2.77 -18.39 5.99
N GLN A 78 -3.44 -18.84 4.93
CA GLN A 78 -4.89 -18.79 4.79
C GLN A 78 -5.45 -20.15 4.36
N ASN A 79 -6.46 -20.62 5.08
CA ASN A 79 -7.14 -21.87 4.75
C ASN A 79 -8.32 -21.69 3.78
N ILE A 80 -8.73 -20.44 3.54
CA ILE A 80 -9.86 -20.06 2.68
C ILE A 80 -9.50 -18.78 1.94
N SER A 81 -9.93 -18.67 0.69
CA SER A 81 -9.69 -17.50 -0.18
C SER A 81 -10.12 -16.20 0.51
N PRO A 82 -9.24 -15.17 0.52
CA PRO A 82 -9.61 -13.85 1.04
C PRO A 82 -10.54 -13.09 0.09
N HIS A 83 -10.56 -13.48 -1.18
CA HIS A 83 -11.34 -12.90 -2.26
C HIS A 83 -12.80 -13.38 -2.22
N THR A 84 -13.68 -12.68 -2.94
CA THR A 84 -15.07 -13.11 -3.14
C THR A 84 -15.25 -13.71 -4.54
N PHE A 85 -14.75 -13.03 -5.59
CA PHE A 85 -14.85 -13.47 -6.97
C PHE A 85 -13.52 -13.32 -7.73
N LEU A 86 -13.30 -14.20 -8.72
CA LEU A 86 -12.35 -14.00 -9.81
C LEU A 86 -13.08 -13.31 -10.97
N LEU A 87 -12.41 -12.35 -11.60
CA LEU A 87 -12.94 -11.59 -12.73
C LEU A 87 -12.40 -12.12 -14.07
N ASP A 88 -13.09 -11.82 -15.17
CA ASP A 88 -12.67 -12.14 -16.56
C ASP A 88 -11.33 -11.50 -16.95
N THR A 89 -10.93 -10.43 -16.29
CA THR A 89 -9.60 -9.79 -16.41
C THR A 89 -8.49 -10.55 -15.68
N ASN A 90 -8.82 -11.65 -14.99
CA ASN A 90 -7.94 -12.38 -14.06
C ASN A 90 -7.55 -11.58 -12.79
N GLU A 91 -8.22 -10.44 -12.55
CA GLU A 91 -8.16 -9.69 -11.29
C GLU A 91 -9.16 -10.27 -10.27
N THR A 92 -8.99 -9.89 -9.00
CA THR A 92 -9.79 -10.37 -7.88
C THR A 92 -10.72 -9.30 -7.30
N LEU A 93 -11.91 -9.72 -6.87
CA LEU A 93 -12.93 -8.85 -6.27
C LEU A 93 -13.29 -9.31 -4.85
N SER A 94 -13.25 -8.38 -3.89
CA SER A 94 -13.83 -8.55 -2.55
C SER A 94 -15.14 -7.77 -2.46
N ILE A 95 -16.23 -8.43 -2.10
CA ILE A 95 -17.49 -7.77 -1.76
C ILE A 95 -17.70 -7.83 -0.27
N ARG A 96 -17.91 -6.66 0.32
CA ARG A 96 -18.12 -6.49 1.75
C ARG A 96 -19.39 -5.73 2.01
N THR A 97 -20.21 -6.25 2.92
CA THR A 97 -21.53 -5.68 3.20
C THR A 97 -21.71 -5.35 4.67
N ASN A 98 -22.33 -4.21 4.97
CA ASN A 98 -22.86 -3.90 6.29
C ASN A 98 -24.40 -3.89 6.23
N LYS A 99 -25.02 -4.89 6.87
CA LYS A 99 -26.47 -4.93 7.09
C LYS A 99 -26.91 -3.87 8.11
N LYS A 100 -26.15 -3.72 9.20
CA LYS A 100 -26.34 -2.73 10.27
C LYS A 100 -24.99 -2.17 10.70
N GLY A 101 -24.94 -0.88 11.00
CA GLY A 101 -23.74 -0.19 11.48
C GLY A 101 -22.74 0.15 10.37
N ASP A 102 -21.56 0.59 10.79
CA ASP A 102 -20.57 1.23 9.92
C ASP A 102 -19.17 0.64 10.07
N LYS A 103 -19.03 -0.57 10.61
CA LYS A 103 -17.72 -1.10 11.00
C LYS A 103 -17.42 -2.43 10.34
N ILE A 104 -16.24 -2.56 9.74
CA ILE A 104 -15.79 -3.78 9.06
C ILE A 104 -14.44 -4.26 9.59
N ALA A 105 -14.32 -5.57 9.84
CA ALA A 105 -13.06 -6.19 10.23
C ALA A 105 -12.34 -6.76 8.99
N PRO A 106 -11.02 -6.58 8.88
CA PRO A 106 -10.19 -7.37 7.97
C PRO A 106 -10.37 -8.87 8.24
N LYS A 107 -10.35 -9.72 7.18
CA LYS A 107 -10.69 -11.15 7.27
C LYS A 107 -9.71 -11.92 8.16
N THR A 108 -8.41 -11.73 7.93
CA THR A 108 -7.35 -12.51 8.59
C THR A 108 -6.97 -11.92 9.94
N VAL A 109 -6.48 -10.67 9.96
CA VAL A 109 -5.93 -10.07 11.18
C VAL A 109 -6.98 -9.37 12.05
N GLY A 110 -8.15 -8.99 11.49
CA GLY A 110 -9.11 -8.14 12.20
C GLY A 110 -9.83 -8.78 13.38
N GLN A 111 -9.88 -10.11 13.43
CA GLN A 111 -10.48 -10.91 14.52
C GLN A 111 -9.61 -12.13 14.87
N ALA A 112 -8.30 -12.00 14.66
CA ALA A 112 -7.34 -13.08 14.83
C ALA A 112 -7.19 -13.54 16.30
N GLY A 113 -6.90 -14.83 16.46
CA GLY A 113 -6.39 -15.39 17.71
C GLY A 113 -4.90 -15.08 17.92
N TYR A 114 -4.35 -15.45 19.09
CA TYR A 114 -2.96 -15.14 19.45
C TYR A 114 -1.93 -15.74 18.48
N ALA A 115 -2.17 -16.92 17.90
CA ALA A 115 -1.25 -17.54 16.94
C ALA A 115 -1.05 -16.64 15.70
N THR A 116 -2.13 -16.28 15.02
CA THR A 116 -2.11 -15.38 13.87
C THR A 116 -1.62 -13.98 14.24
N LEU A 117 -1.95 -13.47 15.44
CA LEU A 117 -1.39 -12.19 15.91
C LEU A 117 0.14 -12.23 16.02
N ASN A 118 0.70 -13.29 16.59
CA ASN A 118 2.14 -13.44 16.69
C ASN A 118 2.82 -13.58 15.32
N GLU A 119 2.19 -14.30 14.40
CA GLU A 119 2.69 -14.47 13.04
C GLU A 119 2.82 -13.15 12.27
N TYR A 120 1.88 -12.22 12.47
CA TYR A 120 1.87 -10.93 11.76
C TYR A 120 2.56 -9.80 12.54
N PHE A 121 2.48 -9.82 13.87
CA PHE A 121 2.85 -8.67 14.70
C PHE A 121 3.85 -8.98 15.82
N GLY A 122 4.17 -10.25 16.07
CA GLY A 122 5.05 -10.63 17.19
C GLY A 122 6.45 -10.03 17.08
N GLU A 123 6.98 -9.95 15.86
CA GLU A 123 8.28 -9.32 15.61
C GLU A 123 8.25 -7.80 15.75
N ILE A 124 7.19 -7.14 15.25
CA ILE A 124 6.99 -5.69 15.41
C ILE A 124 6.87 -5.35 16.90
N TYR A 125 6.17 -6.20 17.65
CA TYR A 125 6.04 -6.06 19.10
C TYR A 125 7.36 -6.35 19.85
N GLY A 126 8.30 -7.04 19.23
CA GLY A 126 9.57 -7.46 19.84
C GLY A 126 9.48 -8.63 20.82
N LYS A 127 8.27 -9.17 21.08
CA LYS A 127 8.05 -10.34 21.94
C LYS A 127 6.75 -11.06 21.58
N LYS A 128 6.57 -12.26 22.16
CA LYS A 128 5.35 -13.05 21.97
C LYS A 128 4.15 -12.38 22.64
N ILE A 129 3.06 -12.22 21.89
CA ILE A 129 1.76 -11.72 22.34
C ILE A 129 1.01 -12.88 23.00
N LEU A 130 0.79 -12.80 24.31
CA LEU A 130 0.21 -13.88 25.11
C LEU A 130 -1.14 -13.51 25.72
N ASN A 131 -1.39 -12.22 25.92
CA ASN A 131 -2.57 -11.75 26.63
C ASN A 131 -3.10 -10.43 26.05
N LYS A 132 -4.16 -9.89 26.68
CA LYS A 132 -4.84 -8.67 26.23
C LYS A 132 -4.00 -7.41 26.49
N ASP A 133 -3.18 -7.40 27.53
CA ASP A 133 -2.31 -6.27 27.83
C ASP A 133 -1.19 -6.16 26.79
N ASP A 134 -0.65 -7.30 26.32
CA ASP A 134 0.28 -7.31 25.18
C ASP A 134 -0.37 -6.70 23.93
N ILE A 135 -1.65 -7.03 23.65
CA ILE A 135 -2.40 -6.44 22.52
C ILE A 135 -2.57 -4.93 22.71
N LYS A 136 -2.89 -4.47 23.92
CA LYS A 136 -3.00 -3.03 24.21
C LYS A 136 -1.68 -2.31 23.96
N HIS A 137 -0.57 -2.85 24.45
CA HIS A 137 0.76 -2.27 24.23
C HIS A 137 1.10 -2.23 22.74
N LEU A 138 0.94 -3.35 22.03
CA LEU A 138 1.13 -3.42 20.58
C LEU A 138 0.34 -2.31 19.85
N ILE A 139 -0.96 -2.19 20.16
CA ILE A 139 -1.82 -1.20 19.50
C ILE A 139 -1.44 0.22 19.88
N LEU A 140 -1.20 0.54 21.15
CA LEU A 140 -0.93 1.92 21.57
C LEU A 140 0.48 2.39 21.18
N GLU A 141 1.46 1.49 21.15
CA GLU A 141 2.86 1.86 20.96
C GLU A 141 3.32 1.76 19.51
N HIS A 142 2.75 0.82 18.74
CA HIS A 142 3.21 0.47 17.39
C HIS A 142 2.12 0.63 16.31
N ILE A 143 1.06 1.42 16.55
CA ILE A 143 -0.04 1.57 15.57
C ILE A 143 0.44 2.01 14.19
N SER A 144 1.44 2.90 14.13
CA SER A 144 2.02 3.39 12.87
C SER A 144 2.65 2.28 12.04
N GLU A 145 3.15 1.23 12.68
CA GLU A 145 3.83 0.10 12.05
C GLU A 145 2.84 -1.00 11.64
N ILE A 146 1.81 -1.26 12.46
CA ILE A 146 0.87 -2.37 12.23
C ILE A 146 -0.40 -1.97 11.46
N LEU A 147 -0.80 -0.69 11.45
CA LEU A 147 -1.97 -0.24 10.71
C LEU A 147 -1.89 -0.53 9.19
N PRO A 148 -0.74 -0.36 8.51
CA PRO A 148 -0.60 -0.75 7.11
C PRO A 148 -1.02 -2.20 6.87
N ILE A 149 -0.59 -3.12 7.73
CA ILE A 149 -0.94 -4.56 7.64
C ILE A 149 -2.46 -4.74 7.78
N PHE A 150 -3.13 -4.02 8.69
CA PHE A 150 -4.60 -4.08 8.79
C PHE A 150 -5.30 -3.56 7.53
N ILE A 151 -4.79 -2.49 6.92
CA ILE A 151 -5.34 -1.90 5.70
C ILE A 151 -5.15 -2.86 4.52
N ASP A 152 -3.95 -3.42 4.36
CA ASP A 152 -3.64 -4.40 3.33
C ASP A 152 -4.53 -5.63 3.46
N ASN A 153 -4.79 -6.08 4.70
CA ASN A 153 -5.70 -7.19 4.97
C ASN A 153 -7.19 -6.84 4.76
N LEU A 154 -7.57 -5.55 4.72
CA LEU A 154 -8.91 -5.13 4.34
C LEU A 154 -9.07 -5.13 2.82
N PHE A 155 -8.06 -4.66 2.09
CA PHE A 155 -8.06 -4.42 0.65
C PHE A 155 -7.17 -5.43 -0.10
N GLN A 156 -7.28 -6.71 0.26
CA GLN A 156 -6.52 -7.82 -0.33
C GLN A 156 -6.93 -8.18 -1.76
N SER A 157 -8.00 -7.59 -2.31
CA SER A 157 -8.43 -7.88 -3.68
C SER A 157 -8.14 -6.67 -4.55
N ASP A 158 -7.84 -6.91 -5.83
CA ASP A 158 -7.59 -5.83 -6.81
C ASP A 158 -8.70 -4.79 -6.78
N TYR A 159 -9.94 -5.25 -6.60
CA TYR A 159 -11.11 -4.44 -6.29
C TYR A 159 -11.73 -4.82 -4.96
N THR A 160 -12.07 -3.82 -4.16
CA THR A 160 -12.92 -3.97 -2.97
C THR A 160 -14.15 -3.11 -3.10
N ILE A 161 -15.32 -3.73 -3.01
CA ILE A 161 -16.61 -3.05 -3.01
C ILE A 161 -17.19 -3.11 -1.59
N LEU A 162 -17.47 -1.94 -1.02
CA LEU A 162 -18.11 -1.79 0.29
C LEU A 162 -19.56 -1.31 0.09
N ILE A 163 -20.52 -2.16 0.47
CA ILE A 163 -21.95 -1.93 0.31
C ILE A 163 -22.60 -1.77 1.68
N LYS A 164 -23.30 -0.67 1.88
CA LYS A 164 -24.15 -0.48 3.07
C LYS A 164 -25.58 -0.73 2.65
N ARG A 165 -26.31 -1.60 3.35
CA ARG A 165 -27.72 -1.84 3.04
C ARG A 165 -28.56 -0.56 3.09
N SER A 166 -28.27 0.33 4.05
CA SER A 166 -28.95 1.62 4.19
C SER A 166 -28.77 2.56 2.99
N ASN A 167 -27.76 2.34 2.15
CA ASN A 167 -27.54 3.09 0.92
C ASN A 167 -26.87 2.18 -0.14
N ILE A 168 -27.66 1.23 -0.65
CA ILE A 168 -27.15 0.17 -1.52
C ILE A 168 -26.69 0.67 -2.89
N LYS A 169 -27.21 1.84 -3.34
CA LYS A 169 -26.94 2.42 -4.66
C LYS A 169 -25.63 3.22 -4.72
N ASP A 170 -25.07 3.59 -3.57
CA ASP A 170 -23.86 4.39 -3.42
C ASP A 170 -22.78 3.55 -2.71
N PHE A 171 -22.38 2.47 -3.35
CA PHE A 171 -21.33 1.60 -2.83
C PHE A 171 -19.95 2.18 -3.15
N LEU A 172 -19.03 2.03 -2.20
CA LEU A 172 -17.66 2.49 -2.37
C LEU A 172 -16.84 1.43 -3.10
N ILE A 173 -16.17 1.82 -4.18
CA ILE A 173 -15.21 0.99 -4.90
C ILE A 173 -13.81 1.49 -4.56
N ILE A 174 -12.94 0.57 -4.15
CA ILE A 174 -11.53 0.85 -3.89
C ILE A 174 -10.72 -0.11 -4.73
N ARG A 175 -9.88 0.43 -5.61
CA ARG A 175 -8.87 -0.35 -6.31
C ARG A 175 -7.62 -0.43 -5.45
N ALA A 176 -7.06 -1.62 -5.28
CA ALA A 176 -5.85 -1.81 -4.48
C ALA A 176 -4.65 -1.00 -5.03
N SER A 177 -4.57 -0.83 -6.36
CA SER A 177 -3.56 0.03 -7.00
C SER A 177 -3.64 1.49 -6.58
N ASP A 178 -4.82 1.94 -6.18
CA ASP A 178 -5.05 3.32 -5.79
C ASP A 178 -4.62 3.57 -4.35
N LEU A 179 -4.28 2.53 -3.59
CA LEU A 179 -3.77 2.68 -2.24
C LEU A 179 -2.26 2.93 -2.29
N ALA A 180 -1.87 4.15 -1.96
CA ALA A 180 -0.46 4.55 -1.82
C ALA A 180 0.20 3.79 -0.66
N ASP A 181 1.54 3.74 -0.66
CA ASP A 181 2.27 3.21 0.49
C ASP A 181 1.98 4.04 1.73
N PHE A 182 1.40 3.39 2.72
CA PHE A 182 1.15 3.95 4.02
C PHE A 182 2.47 4.19 4.76
N VAL A 183 2.91 5.44 4.84
CA VAL A 183 3.95 5.85 5.79
C VAL A 183 3.27 6.73 6.82
N PHE A 184 3.02 6.15 7.98
CA PHE A 184 2.42 6.86 9.10
C PHE A 184 3.48 7.22 10.13
N SER A 185 3.34 8.38 10.72
CA SER A 185 4.09 8.79 11.91
C SER A 185 3.24 8.52 13.15
N LYS A 186 3.89 8.19 14.28
CA LYS A 186 3.17 7.90 15.53
C LYS A 186 2.31 9.08 15.98
N GLU A 187 2.77 10.29 15.69
CA GLU A 187 2.16 11.57 16.03
C GLU A 187 0.86 11.82 15.25
N ASP A 188 0.62 11.11 14.15
CA ASP A 188 -0.62 11.24 13.37
C ASP A 188 -1.83 10.61 14.08
N PHE A 189 -1.56 9.79 15.10
CA PHE A 189 -2.57 8.98 15.77
C PHE A 189 -2.89 9.47 17.17
N SER A 190 -4.15 9.28 17.53
CA SER A 190 -4.60 9.38 18.91
C SER A 190 -5.64 8.31 19.21
N PHE A 191 -5.81 8.03 20.49
CA PHE A 191 -6.80 7.07 20.98
C PHE A 191 -7.76 7.77 21.91
N THR A 192 -9.03 7.37 21.87
CA THR A 192 -10.03 7.90 22.82
C THR A 192 -9.82 7.41 24.26
N ARG A 193 -9.02 6.35 24.43
CA ARG A 193 -8.68 5.75 25.72
C ARG A 193 -7.23 5.30 25.70
N ASP A 194 -6.52 5.60 26.77
CA ASP A 194 -5.18 5.11 27.06
C ASP A 194 -5.21 3.67 27.63
N PHE A 195 -4.03 3.14 27.98
CA PHE A 195 -3.90 1.77 28.46
C PHE A 195 -4.79 1.45 29.68
N ASN A 196 -4.83 2.35 30.66
CA ASN A 196 -5.53 2.18 31.93
C ASN A 196 -7.04 2.37 31.79
N SER A 197 -7.47 3.31 30.95
CA SER A 197 -8.89 3.60 30.69
C SER A 197 -9.52 2.66 29.67
N TRP A 198 -8.74 1.95 28.86
CA TRP A 198 -9.23 0.98 27.88
C TRP A 198 -9.70 -0.32 28.57
N LYS A 199 -10.99 -0.38 28.91
CA LYS A 199 -11.62 -1.58 29.48
C LYS A 199 -12.04 -2.60 28.42
N GLU A 200 -12.90 -2.19 27.48
CA GLU A 200 -13.43 -3.09 26.45
C GLU A 200 -13.13 -2.62 25.03
N SER A 201 -13.13 -1.31 24.80
CA SER A 201 -12.87 -0.74 23.47
C SER A 201 -12.07 0.55 23.53
N THR A 202 -11.38 0.88 22.44
CA THR A 202 -10.84 2.20 22.18
C THR A 202 -11.09 2.55 20.71
N THR A 203 -11.18 3.84 20.40
CA THR A 203 -11.29 4.33 19.03
C THR A 203 -9.96 4.92 18.62
N LEU A 204 -9.41 4.41 17.53
CA LEU A 204 -8.25 4.97 16.85
C LEU A 204 -8.69 6.15 16.00
N LYS A 205 -8.00 7.27 16.18
CA LYS A 205 -8.13 8.45 15.34
C LYS A 205 -6.85 8.67 14.56
N PHE A 206 -6.99 9.08 13.30
CA PHE A 206 -5.90 9.55 12.44
C PHE A 206 -6.23 10.99 12.03
N ASN A 207 -5.35 11.94 12.34
CA ASN A 207 -5.60 13.38 12.10
C ASN A 207 -6.96 13.84 12.63
N ASN A 208 -7.29 13.46 13.88
CA ASN A 208 -8.56 13.71 14.57
C ASN A 208 -9.82 13.02 14.00
N ILE A 209 -9.72 12.28 12.91
CA ILE A 209 -10.82 11.53 12.32
C ILE A 209 -10.81 10.11 12.91
N SER A 210 -11.95 9.65 13.44
CA SER A 210 -12.09 8.27 13.89
C SER A 210 -12.07 7.31 12.70
N ILE A 211 -11.04 6.46 12.63
CA ILE A 211 -10.83 5.55 11.49
C ILE A 211 -11.08 4.08 11.83
N ALA A 212 -10.92 3.69 13.09
CA ALA A 212 -11.12 2.31 13.51
C ALA A 212 -11.53 2.21 14.99
N GLU A 213 -12.19 1.11 15.32
CA GLU A 213 -12.46 0.69 16.69
C GLU A 213 -11.70 -0.61 16.98
N ILE A 214 -11.03 -0.64 18.13
CA ILE A 214 -10.35 -1.82 18.63
C ILE A 214 -11.05 -2.26 19.91
N GLN A 215 -11.42 -3.54 19.98
CA GLN A 215 -12.09 -4.13 21.14
C GLN A 215 -11.30 -5.31 21.69
N ILE A 216 -11.28 -5.42 23.01
CA ILE A 216 -10.83 -6.59 23.75
C ILE A 216 -12.06 -7.12 24.52
N HIS A 217 -12.48 -8.34 24.20
CA HIS A 217 -13.70 -8.93 24.78
C HIS A 217 -13.33 -9.87 25.93
N LYS A 218 -14.26 -10.20 26.83
CA LYS A 218 -14.01 -11.25 27.84
C LYS A 218 -13.75 -12.61 27.18
N ASN A 219 -14.59 -12.98 26.21
CA ASN A 219 -14.64 -14.32 25.60
C ASN A 219 -13.92 -14.40 24.23
N ARG A 220 -13.20 -13.37 23.80
CA ARG A 220 -12.52 -13.31 22.49
C ARG A 220 -11.18 -12.59 22.64
N THR A 221 -10.25 -12.89 21.76
CA THR A 221 -8.90 -12.31 21.76
C THR A 221 -8.94 -10.80 21.55
N PHE A 222 -9.30 -10.34 20.35
CA PHE A 222 -9.54 -8.94 20.05
C PHE A 222 -10.38 -8.77 18.78
N LYS A 223 -10.78 -7.53 18.49
CA LYS A 223 -11.48 -7.16 17.26
C LYS A 223 -11.07 -5.77 16.80
N PHE A 224 -10.38 -5.68 15.66
CA PHE A 224 -10.10 -4.44 14.94
C PHE A 224 -11.13 -4.25 13.83
N ARG A 225 -11.78 -3.09 13.79
CA ARG A 225 -12.72 -2.75 12.73
C ARG A 225 -12.51 -1.33 12.21
N PHE A 226 -12.37 -1.19 10.91
CA PHE A 226 -12.41 0.10 10.24
C PHE A 226 -13.83 0.67 10.24
N ILE A 227 -13.92 1.99 10.36
CA ILE A 227 -15.15 2.77 10.21
C ILE A 227 -15.32 3.08 8.72
N VAL A 228 -16.31 2.45 8.08
CA VAL A 228 -16.50 2.45 6.63
C VAL A 228 -16.77 3.86 6.11
N SER A 229 -17.55 4.68 6.81
CA SER A 229 -17.81 6.06 6.37
C SER A 229 -16.55 6.93 6.39
N ALA A 230 -15.54 6.58 7.19
CA ALA A 230 -14.30 7.34 7.27
C ALA A 230 -13.30 6.97 6.17
N ILE A 231 -13.47 5.83 5.50
CA ILE A 231 -12.53 5.28 4.51
C ILE A 231 -12.15 6.27 3.41
N PRO A 232 -13.09 6.91 2.70
CA PRO A 232 -12.75 7.88 1.66
C PRO A 232 -11.88 9.02 2.19
N SER A 233 -12.21 9.53 3.38
CA SER A 233 -11.51 10.67 3.98
C SER A 233 -10.07 10.34 4.30
N TRP A 234 -9.80 9.24 5.01
CA TRP A 234 -8.42 8.94 5.40
C TRP A 234 -7.58 8.42 4.23
N ILE A 235 -8.16 7.71 3.25
CA ILE A 235 -7.46 7.39 1.99
C ILE A 235 -7.07 8.68 1.26
N SER A 236 -7.99 9.64 1.16
CA SER A 236 -7.71 10.94 0.56
C SER A 236 -6.62 11.69 1.33
N THR A 237 -6.66 11.71 2.66
CA THR A 237 -5.64 12.36 3.49
C THR A 237 -4.26 11.73 3.28
N ILE A 238 -4.15 10.41 3.15
CA ILE A 238 -2.86 9.73 2.94
C ILE A 238 -2.31 9.96 1.53
N LYS A 239 -3.16 9.81 0.51
CA LYS A 239 -2.80 10.18 -0.87
C LYS A 239 -2.34 11.62 -0.92
N GLN A 240 -3.01 12.49 -0.17
CA GLN A 240 -2.57 13.85 -0.02
C GLN A 240 -1.19 13.88 0.64
N THR A 241 -0.97 13.42 1.87
CA THR A 241 0.30 13.69 2.58
C THR A 241 1.60 13.28 1.85
N THR A 242 1.70 12.11 1.23
CA THR A 242 2.95 11.67 0.56
C THR A 242 3.07 12.16 -0.88
N GLU A 243 2.01 12.04 -1.67
CA GLU A 243 2.00 12.48 -3.06
C GLU A 243 1.85 13.99 -3.19
N THR A 244 1.02 14.63 -2.35
CA THR A 244 0.95 16.09 -2.25
C THR A 244 2.26 16.67 -1.76
N LEU A 245 3.04 15.98 -0.92
CA LEU A 245 4.37 16.51 -0.56
C LEU A 245 5.27 16.63 -1.81
N GLY A 246 5.36 15.57 -2.62
CA GLY A 246 6.12 15.58 -3.87
C GLY A 246 5.60 16.60 -4.87
N ILE A 247 4.30 16.54 -5.19
CA ILE A 247 3.65 17.46 -6.13
C ILE A 247 3.72 18.90 -5.65
N THR A 248 3.57 19.16 -4.36
CA THR A 248 3.70 20.52 -3.79
C THR A 248 5.13 21.01 -3.87
N ALA A 249 6.14 20.14 -3.66
CA ALA A 249 7.53 20.54 -3.81
C ALA A 249 7.86 20.85 -5.28
N GLU A 250 7.38 20.05 -6.24
CA GLU A 250 7.52 20.35 -7.67
C GLU A 250 6.82 21.67 -8.04
N ALA A 251 5.58 21.86 -7.59
CA ALA A 251 4.83 23.09 -7.83
C ALA A 251 5.52 24.31 -7.22
N ALA A 252 6.03 24.21 -5.99
CA ALA A 252 6.74 25.28 -5.32
C ALA A 252 8.03 25.69 -6.06
N ILE A 253 8.73 24.74 -6.70
CA ILE A 253 9.86 25.07 -7.60
C ILE A 253 9.35 25.81 -8.83
N CYS A 254 8.27 25.32 -9.46
CA CYS A 254 7.69 26.00 -10.61
C CYS A 254 7.30 27.44 -10.27
N ASP A 255 6.66 27.66 -9.12
CA ASP A 255 6.23 28.97 -8.67
C ASP A 255 7.42 29.88 -8.30
N ALA A 256 8.45 29.34 -7.63
CA ALA A 256 9.66 30.08 -7.28
C ALA A 256 10.45 30.58 -8.49
N PHE A 257 10.38 29.87 -9.62
CA PHE A 257 11.14 30.17 -10.84
C PHE A 257 10.28 30.59 -12.03
N SER A 258 8.96 30.75 -11.83
CA SER A 258 7.99 31.12 -12.86
C SER A 258 7.95 30.15 -14.05
N LEU A 259 7.99 28.85 -13.76
CA LEU A 259 7.87 27.78 -14.76
C LEU A 259 6.40 27.42 -15.01
N ALA A 260 6.12 26.90 -16.21
CA ALA A 260 4.81 26.35 -16.52
C ALA A 260 4.50 25.14 -15.62
N LYS A 261 3.33 25.15 -14.97
CA LYS A 261 2.84 24.02 -14.15
C LYS A 261 1.93 23.13 -14.99
N PRO A 262 2.03 21.80 -14.86
CA PRO A 262 1.07 20.90 -15.49
C PRO A 262 -0.32 21.06 -14.84
N ASP A 263 -1.38 20.87 -15.64
CA ASP A 263 -2.77 20.98 -15.17
C ASP A 263 -3.09 20.02 -14.02
N SER A 264 -2.38 18.90 -13.96
CA SER A 264 -2.48 17.90 -12.89
C SER A 264 -2.21 18.49 -11.50
N PHE A 265 -1.52 19.63 -11.37
CA PHE A 265 -1.20 20.24 -10.07
C PHE A 265 -2.38 21.01 -9.45
N LYS A 266 -3.36 21.49 -10.23
CA LYS A 266 -4.39 22.45 -9.80
C LYS A 266 -5.17 22.09 -8.52
N HIS A 267 -5.35 20.80 -8.25
CA HIS A 267 -6.11 20.31 -7.08
C HIS A 267 -5.30 19.42 -6.13
N ARG A 268 -4.00 19.25 -6.40
CA ARG A 268 -3.13 18.28 -5.72
C ARG A 268 -2.00 18.94 -4.93
N VAL A 269 -1.93 20.27 -4.97
CA VAL A 269 -0.95 21.09 -4.23
C VAL A 269 -1.57 21.55 -2.92
N SER A 270 -0.77 21.54 -1.85
CA SER A 270 -1.17 22.07 -0.55
C SER A 270 -0.51 23.41 -0.28
N VAL A 271 -1.30 24.48 -0.26
CA VAL A 271 -0.83 25.85 0.05
C VAL A 271 -0.07 25.93 1.38
N GLY A 272 -0.50 25.16 2.38
CA GLY A 272 0.17 25.14 3.68
C GLY A 272 1.55 24.47 3.64
N LEU A 273 1.70 23.39 2.88
CA LEU A 273 2.99 22.73 2.66
C LEU A 273 3.90 23.58 1.78
N GLU A 274 3.34 24.20 0.75
CA GLU A 274 4.05 25.08 -0.17
C GLU A 274 4.76 26.21 0.57
N LYS A 275 4.04 26.89 1.47
CA LYS A 275 4.61 27.93 2.37
C LYS A 275 5.79 27.42 3.21
N LYS A 276 5.77 26.15 3.63
CA LYS A 276 6.86 25.53 4.40
C LYS A 276 8.05 25.13 3.53
N LEU A 277 7.79 24.72 2.29
CA LEU A 277 8.80 24.25 1.34
C LEU A 277 9.52 25.40 0.64
N PHE A 278 8.83 26.52 0.38
CA PHE A 278 9.37 27.65 -0.36
C PHE A 278 10.72 28.17 0.16
N PRO A 279 10.92 28.38 1.48
CA PRO A 279 12.22 28.82 2.01
C PRO A 279 13.33 27.80 1.77
N VAL A 280 13.00 26.51 1.90
CA VAL A 280 13.94 25.38 1.73
C VAL A 280 14.35 25.24 0.27
N ILE A 281 13.40 25.39 -0.65
CA ILE A 281 13.63 25.39 -2.10
C ILE A 281 14.51 26.57 -2.50
N LYS A 282 14.17 27.79 -2.04
CA LYS A 282 14.96 28.98 -2.35
C LYS A 282 16.41 28.85 -1.89
N ASP A 283 16.62 28.30 -0.69
CA ASP A 283 17.95 28.03 -0.16
C ASP A 283 18.70 26.97 -0.99
N ALA A 284 18.05 25.84 -1.30
CA ALA A 284 18.66 24.78 -2.12
C ALA A 284 19.11 25.28 -3.51
N PHE A 285 18.27 26.08 -4.18
CA PHE A 285 18.59 26.64 -5.49
C PHE A 285 19.58 27.82 -5.46
N SER A 286 20.08 28.21 -4.28
CA SER A 286 21.29 29.04 -4.21
C SER A 286 22.57 28.25 -4.53
N TYR A 287 22.50 26.91 -4.48
CA TYR A 287 23.60 25.99 -4.76
C TYR A 287 23.38 25.12 -6.01
N LEU A 288 22.16 25.10 -6.57
CA LEU A 288 21.82 24.37 -7.79
C LEU A 288 21.77 25.31 -9.01
N PRO A 289 22.03 24.79 -10.22
CA PRO A 289 21.69 25.51 -11.44
C PRO A 289 20.20 25.85 -11.50
N ARG A 290 19.87 26.97 -12.15
CA ARG A 290 18.49 27.47 -12.20
C ARG A 290 17.60 26.50 -12.98
N PRO A 291 16.40 26.13 -12.48
CA PRO A 291 15.47 25.31 -13.24
C PRO A 291 14.84 26.15 -14.35
N ILE A 292 14.68 25.55 -15.53
CA ILE A 292 14.17 26.22 -16.74
C ILE A 292 12.90 25.56 -17.29
N ALA A 293 12.62 24.31 -16.93
CA ALA A 293 11.39 23.62 -17.28
C ALA A 293 11.10 22.48 -16.30
N HIS A 294 9.81 22.21 -16.07
CA HIS A 294 9.33 21.00 -15.41
C HIS A 294 9.10 19.90 -16.47
N THR A 295 9.56 18.68 -16.19
CA THR A 295 9.48 17.54 -17.11
C THR A 295 8.91 16.28 -16.48
N GLY A 296 8.73 16.24 -15.15
CA GLY A 296 8.28 15.03 -14.43
C GLY A 296 6.89 14.51 -14.83
N SER A 297 6.09 15.31 -15.54
CA SER A 297 4.79 14.91 -16.09
C SER A 297 4.82 14.54 -17.59
N GLU A 298 5.97 14.68 -18.25
CA GLU A 298 6.14 14.35 -19.66
C GLU A 298 6.36 12.83 -19.86
N LYS A 299 6.02 12.33 -21.07
CA LYS A 299 6.33 10.95 -21.44
C LYS A 299 7.85 10.78 -21.56
N GLY A 300 8.40 9.73 -20.96
CA GLY A 300 9.82 9.42 -21.06
C GLY A 300 10.21 8.90 -22.44
N GLU A 301 11.47 9.14 -22.84
CA GLU A 301 12.04 8.68 -24.11
C GLU A 301 12.13 7.14 -24.21
N ARG A 302 12.06 6.44 -23.06
CA ARG A 302 12.24 4.99 -22.95
C ARG A 302 11.02 4.16 -23.37
N GLY A 303 9.92 4.80 -23.79
CA GLY A 303 8.70 4.15 -24.31
C GLY A 303 7.78 3.52 -23.24
N GLY A 304 6.50 3.32 -23.59
CA GLY A 304 5.44 2.80 -22.71
C GLY A 304 4.72 3.89 -21.90
N GLN A 305 4.26 3.55 -20.69
CA GLN A 305 3.69 4.49 -19.70
C GLN A 305 4.76 5.12 -18.77
N SER A 306 6.06 4.94 -19.08
CA SER A 306 7.17 5.47 -18.28
C SER A 306 7.20 7.00 -18.38
N LYS A 307 7.30 7.65 -17.22
CA LYS A 307 7.45 9.10 -17.10
C LYS A 307 8.90 9.50 -17.37
N CYS A 308 9.15 10.79 -17.57
CA CYS A 308 10.51 11.31 -17.61
C CYS A 308 11.31 10.86 -16.36
N ALA A 309 12.57 10.46 -16.57
CA ALA A 309 13.44 9.98 -15.48
C ALA A 309 13.86 11.10 -14.50
N TYR A 310 13.65 12.36 -14.89
CA TYR A 310 13.99 13.56 -14.13
C TYR A 310 12.81 14.54 -14.10
N ASP A 311 12.73 15.30 -13.00
CA ASP A 311 11.59 16.15 -12.69
C ASP A 311 11.74 17.56 -13.31
N PHE A 312 12.99 18.03 -13.45
CA PHE A 312 13.29 19.34 -14.04
C PHE A 312 14.50 19.32 -14.98
N LYS A 313 14.42 20.17 -16.02
CA LYS A 313 15.58 20.63 -16.77
C LYS A 313 16.13 21.89 -16.11
N LEU A 314 17.45 21.95 -15.98
CA LEU A 314 18.19 23.07 -15.43
C LEU A 314 18.98 23.82 -16.53
N SER A 315 19.40 25.03 -16.20
CA SER A 315 20.29 25.84 -17.04
C SER A 315 21.60 25.09 -17.34
N GLY A 316 22.13 25.25 -18.55
CA GLY A 316 23.35 24.57 -18.98
C GLY A 316 23.13 23.12 -19.41
N GLY A 317 21.87 22.73 -19.71
CA GLY A 317 21.54 21.40 -20.20
C GLY A 317 21.53 20.30 -19.14
N GLN A 318 21.63 20.66 -17.86
CA GLN A 318 21.66 19.74 -16.74
C GLN A 318 20.25 19.32 -16.32
N THR A 319 20.15 18.22 -15.57
CA THR A 319 18.89 17.60 -15.14
C THR A 319 18.83 17.47 -13.62
N LEU A 320 17.62 17.52 -13.07
CA LEU A 320 17.37 17.39 -11.64
C LEU A 320 16.28 16.35 -11.37
N SER A 321 16.58 15.37 -10.53
CA SER A 321 15.56 14.56 -9.87
C SER A 321 15.28 15.14 -8.48
N LEU A 322 14.00 15.36 -8.19
CA LEU A 322 13.50 15.78 -6.90
C LEU A 322 12.97 14.56 -6.14
N LYS A 323 13.48 14.35 -4.93
CA LYS A 323 12.97 13.31 -4.03
C LYS A 323 12.47 13.96 -2.75
N THR A 324 11.23 13.65 -2.37
CA THR A 324 10.63 14.10 -1.13
C THR A 324 10.17 12.92 -0.28
N ASN A 325 10.42 12.95 1.03
CA ASN A 325 9.84 11.97 1.94
C ASN A 325 9.71 12.52 3.38
N THR A 326 8.75 11.96 4.11
CA THR A 326 8.60 12.13 5.56
C THR A 326 9.42 11.09 6.35
N GLY A 327 9.83 10.01 5.68
CA GLY A 327 10.68 8.94 6.23
C GLY A 327 12.13 8.98 5.73
N LYS A 328 12.80 7.82 5.75
CA LYS A 328 14.21 7.65 5.30
C LYS A 328 14.34 6.99 3.92
N MET A 329 13.24 6.47 3.39
CA MET A 329 13.25 5.60 2.23
C MET A 329 12.95 6.38 0.95
N VAL A 330 13.68 6.11 -0.13
CA VAL A 330 13.55 6.78 -1.43
C VAL A 330 13.55 5.73 -2.55
N CYS A 331 12.63 5.89 -3.51
CA CYS A 331 12.52 4.99 -4.65
C CYS A 331 13.36 5.51 -5.83
N PRO A 332 14.20 4.66 -6.43
CA PRO A 332 14.76 4.93 -7.76
C PRO A 332 13.64 5.13 -8.79
N PRO A 333 13.76 6.09 -9.73
CA PRO A 333 12.90 6.19 -10.90
C PRO A 333 12.83 4.87 -11.68
N ASP A 334 11.69 4.60 -12.33
CA ASP A 334 11.39 3.42 -13.19
C ASP A 334 11.48 2.03 -12.53
N VAL A 335 12.62 1.73 -11.90
CA VAL A 335 12.94 0.40 -11.35
C VAL A 335 12.59 0.27 -9.86
N GLY A 336 12.38 1.36 -9.13
CA GLY A 336 12.07 1.31 -7.70
C GLY A 336 10.63 0.90 -7.35
N GLN A 337 9.68 1.02 -8.29
CA GLN A 337 8.28 0.59 -8.09
C GLN A 337 7.63 -0.04 -9.35
N PRO A 338 8.31 -0.90 -10.12
CA PRO A 338 7.80 -1.44 -11.37
C PRO A 338 6.59 -2.35 -11.17
N GLY A 339 5.64 -2.29 -12.11
CA GLY A 339 4.70 -3.38 -12.35
C GLY A 339 5.39 -4.58 -13.02
N LYS A 340 4.67 -5.69 -13.23
CA LYS A 340 5.21 -6.92 -13.83
C LYS A 340 5.88 -6.69 -15.19
N GLU A 341 5.22 -5.97 -16.09
CA GLU A 341 5.74 -5.66 -17.43
C GLU A 341 7.01 -4.80 -17.37
N THR A 342 6.99 -3.74 -16.56
CA THR A 342 8.15 -2.87 -16.37
C THR A 342 9.31 -3.62 -15.74
N CYS A 343 9.05 -4.49 -14.77
CA CYS A 343 10.08 -5.29 -14.12
C CYS A 343 10.72 -6.27 -15.13
N LEU A 344 9.91 -6.95 -15.94
CA LEU A 344 10.44 -7.78 -17.04
C LEU A 344 11.25 -6.96 -18.05
N LYS A 345 10.84 -5.74 -18.36
CA LYS A 345 11.59 -4.87 -19.29
C LYS A 345 13.00 -4.56 -18.77
N PHE A 346 13.15 -4.23 -17.49
CA PHE A 346 14.43 -3.79 -16.92
C PHE A 346 15.30 -4.92 -16.37
N PHE A 347 14.70 -6.04 -15.98
CA PHE A 347 15.39 -7.14 -15.30
C PHE A 347 15.31 -8.47 -16.06
N LYS A 348 14.96 -8.43 -17.36
CA LYS A 348 14.75 -9.61 -18.20
C LYS A 348 15.89 -10.63 -18.09
N ASP A 349 17.12 -10.14 -18.09
CA ASP A 349 18.34 -10.95 -18.15
C ASP A 349 18.60 -11.74 -16.86
N PHE A 350 17.90 -11.40 -15.78
CA PHE A 350 17.95 -12.12 -14.50
C PHE A 350 16.84 -13.17 -14.35
N PHE A 351 16.02 -13.35 -15.38
CA PHE A 351 15.01 -14.40 -15.45
C PHE A 351 15.41 -15.47 -16.48
N PRO A 352 14.84 -16.70 -16.39
CA PRO A 352 15.06 -17.72 -17.41
C PRO A 352 14.70 -17.24 -18.82
N ALA A 353 15.47 -17.69 -19.82
CA ALA A 353 15.24 -17.32 -21.21
C ALA A 353 13.81 -17.68 -21.64
N GLY A 354 13.13 -16.74 -22.31
CA GLY A 354 11.74 -16.89 -22.74
C GLY A 354 10.68 -16.53 -21.70
N THR A 355 11.05 -16.03 -20.52
CA THR A 355 10.06 -15.55 -19.52
C THR A 355 9.23 -14.39 -20.07
N THR A 356 7.90 -14.56 -20.10
CA THR A 356 6.92 -13.55 -20.56
C THR A 356 6.05 -12.97 -19.46
N SER A 357 6.03 -13.60 -18.28
CA SER A 357 5.28 -13.15 -17.10
C SER A 357 6.03 -13.53 -15.82
N ILE A 358 5.89 -12.73 -14.77
CA ILE A 358 6.53 -12.97 -13.47
C ILE A 358 5.53 -12.82 -12.32
N ASN A 359 5.73 -13.64 -11.28
CA ASN A 359 5.01 -13.54 -10.01
C ASN A 359 5.95 -13.09 -8.87
N ASN A 360 5.42 -13.07 -7.63
CA ASN A 360 6.19 -12.65 -6.46
C ASN A 360 7.38 -13.57 -6.16
N ASP A 361 7.24 -14.87 -6.34
CA ASP A 361 8.31 -15.83 -6.06
C ASP A 361 9.41 -15.74 -7.12
N ASP A 362 9.06 -15.51 -8.38
CA ASP A 362 10.05 -15.25 -9.44
C ASP A 362 10.87 -14.01 -9.11
N PHE A 363 10.22 -12.93 -8.67
CA PHE A 363 10.90 -11.70 -8.25
C PHE A 363 11.79 -11.94 -7.00
N LYS A 364 11.28 -12.63 -5.97
CA LYS A 364 12.07 -12.96 -4.77
C LYS A 364 13.30 -13.80 -5.12
N LYS A 365 13.15 -14.81 -5.98
CA LYS A 365 14.27 -15.65 -6.47
C LYS A 365 15.31 -14.81 -7.17
N MET A 366 14.88 -13.95 -8.10
CA MET A 366 15.76 -13.02 -8.79
C MET A 366 16.54 -12.15 -7.79
N VAL A 367 15.85 -11.56 -6.81
CA VAL A 367 16.49 -10.72 -5.78
C VAL A 367 17.53 -11.49 -4.98
N PHE A 368 17.21 -12.68 -4.46
CA PHE A 368 18.17 -13.45 -3.66
C PHE A 368 19.39 -13.92 -4.47
N SER A 369 19.17 -14.32 -5.72
CA SER A 369 20.22 -14.85 -6.60
C SER A 369 21.12 -13.77 -7.17
N HIS A 370 20.59 -12.58 -7.46
CA HIS A 370 21.28 -11.54 -8.23
C HIS A 370 21.43 -10.20 -7.50
N ILE A 371 21.27 -10.15 -6.17
CA ILE A 371 21.28 -8.87 -5.42
C ILE A 371 22.51 -8.00 -5.69
N SER A 372 23.71 -8.57 -5.84
CA SER A 372 24.93 -7.82 -6.14
C SER A 372 24.89 -7.15 -7.52
N ASP A 373 24.16 -7.74 -8.46
CA ASP A 373 24.04 -7.24 -9.84
C ASP A 373 22.85 -6.26 -9.97
N LEU A 374 21.82 -6.45 -9.15
CA LEU A 374 20.63 -5.59 -9.13
C LEU A 374 20.90 -4.23 -8.47
N LEU A 375 21.66 -4.19 -7.37
CA LEU A 375 21.94 -2.95 -6.63
C LEU A 375 22.63 -1.85 -7.46
N PRO A 376 23.60 -2.15 -8.36
CA PRO A 376 24.08 -1.20 -9.35
C PRO A 376 22.97 -0.56 -10.17
N ILE A 377 22.07 -1.36 -10.76
CA ILE A 377 20.97 -0.88 -11.60
C ILE A 377 20.08 0.09 -10.82
N TYR A 378 19.69 -0.28 -9.59
CA TYR A 378 18.89 0.59 -8.73
C TYR A 378 19.61 1.89 -8.38
N THR A 379 20.92 1.83 -8.11
CA THR A 379 21.75 2.99 -7.74
C THR A 379 21.92 3.92 -8.95
N ASP A 380 22.20 3.38 -10.13
CA ASP A 380 22.36 4.12 -11.38
C ASP A 380 21.08 4.86 -11.76
N HIS A 381 19.92 4.24 -11.58
CA HIS A 381 18.64 4.91 -11.82
C HIS A 381 18.36 6.00 -10.79
N LEU A 382 18.72 5.78 -9.51
CA LEU A 382 18.53 6.80 -8.48
C LEU A 382 19.36 8.06 -8.77
N PHE A 383 20.59 7.91 -9.26
CA PHE A 383 21.52 8.99 -9.58
C PHE A 383 21.66 9.22 -11.09
N GLU A 384 20.61 8.97 -11.87
CA GLU A 384 20.66 9.13 -13.31
C GLU A 384 20.86 10.60 -13.72
N SER A 385 20.10 11.50 -13.08
CA SER A 385 20.18 12.96 -13.28
C SER A 385 21.49 13.56 -12.78
N ASP A 386 21.90 14.69 -13.36
CA ASP A 386 23.11 15.41 -12.95
C ASP A 386 23.06 15.82 -11.47
N TRP A 387 21.87 16.18 -11.01
CA TRP A 387 21.59 16.53 -9.62
C TRP A 387 20.43 15.71 -9.06
N LEU A 388 20.56 15.34 -7.79
CA LEU A 388 19.46 14.88 -6.96
C LEU A 388 19.26 15.87 -5.81
N LEU A 389 18.09 16.50 -5.77
CA LEU A 389 17.65 17.31 -4.64
C LEU A 389 16.75 16.45 -3.75
N TRP A 390 17.25 16.13 -2.57
CA TRP A 390 16.49 15.38 -1.57
C TRP A 390 15.96 16.34 -0.50
N ILE A 391 14.65 16.59 -0.49
CA ILE A 391 13.97 17.36 0.56
C ILE A 391 13.30 16.39 1.53
N TYR A 392 13.57 16.53 2.82
CA TYR A 392 13.02 15.61 3.82
C TYR A 392 12.65 16.32 5.12
N GLU A 393 11.74 15.70 5.85
CA GLU A 393 11.31 16.18 7.16
C GLU A 393 12.35 15.84 8.23
N LYS A 394 12.73 16.85 9.02
CA LYS A 394 13.60 16.70 10.20
C LYS A 394 12.96 17.42 11.38
N GLY A 395 12.28 16.66 12.24
CA GLY A 395 11.42 17.24 13.27
C GLY A 395 10.17 17.86 12.62
N LYS A 396 9.78 19.08 13.01
CA LYS A 396 8.62 19.79 12.42
C LYS A 396 8.97 20.73 11.25
N LYS A 397 10.16 20.57 10.67
CA LYS A 397 10.69 21.44 9.59
C LYS A 397 11.22 20.58 8.45
N TYR A 398 11.21 21.15 7.24
CA TYR A 398 11.87 20.56 6.08
C TYR A 398 13.32 21.04 6.00
N THR A 399 14.19 20.14 5.54
CA THR A 399 15.59 20.40 5.21
C THR A 399 15.91 19.68 3.90
N TYR A 400 17.13 19.86 3.38
CA TYR A 400 17.51 19.26 2.11
C TYR A 400 18.96 18.78 2.08
N ARG A 401 19.24 17.93 1.09
CA ARG A 401 20.59 17.60 0.62
C ARG A 401 20.61 17.69 -0.90
N ILE A 402 21.69 18.29 -1.41
CA ILE A 402 22.01 18.30 -2.83
C ILE A 402 23.11 17.27 -3.07
N ILE A 403 22.93 16.46 -4.09
CA ILE A 403 23.87 15.43 -4.50
C ILE A 403 24.16 15.64 -5.98
N ASN A 404 25.43 15.84 -6.33
CA ASN A 404 25.88 15.80 -7.72
C ASN A 404 26.20 14.36 -8.09
N LYS A 405 25.78 13.92 -9.28
CA LYS A 405 26.09 12.58 -9.79
C LYS A 405 27.59 12.30 -9.84
N ASN A 406 28.41 13.30 -10.15
CA ASN A 406 29.86 13.16 -10.24
C ASN A 406 30.52 12.95 -8.86
N ASP A 407 29.83 13.27 -7.77
CA ASP A 407 30.31 12.99 -6.41
C ASP A 407 30.01 11.56 -5.97
N ILE A 408 29.23 10.81 -6.76
CA ILE A 408 28.83 9.44 -6.45
C ILE A 408 29.90 8.48 -6.96
N LYS A 409 30.63 7.87 -6.03
CA LYS A 409 31.56 6.78 -6.34
C LYS A 409 30.79 5.49 -6.59
N ALA A 410 31.24 4.70 -7.56
CA ALA A 410 30.71 3.36 -7.78
C ALA A 410 30.98 2.47 -6.55
N ILE A 411 29.94 1.83 -6.01
CA ILE A 411 30.09 0.77 -5.00
C ILE A 411 30.29 -0.54 -5.75
N ASN A 412 31.40 -1.22 -5.45
CA ASN A 412 31.55 -2.62 -5.82
C ASN A 412 30.78 -3.48 -4.81
N TRP A 413 29.53 -3.82 -5.14
CA TRP A 413 28.64 -4.58 -4.28
C TRP A 413 29.09 -6.03 -4.16
N LYS A 414 29.85 -6.33 -3.11
CA LYS A 414 30.33 -7.68 -2.81
C LYS A 414 29.22 -8.55 -2.23
N ARG A 415 28.94 -9.70 -2.86
CA ARG A 415 27.84 -10.59 -2.47
C ARG A 415 27.96 -11.07 -1.03
N GLU A 416 29.18 -11.31 -0.57
CA GLU A 416 29.53 -11.76 0.79
C GLU A 416 29.29 -10.70 1.87
N GLN A 417 29.20 -9.42 1.48
CA GLN A 417 28.88 -8.31 2.38
C GLN A 417 27.38 -8.00 2.43
N LEU A 418 26.60 -8.62 1.54
CA LEU A 418 25.16 -8.46 1.44
C LEU A 418 24.43 -9.52 2.27
N SER A 419 23.51 -9.05 3.11
CA SER A 419 22.63 -9.92 3.89
C SER A 419 21.20 -9.42 3.86
N PHE A 420 20.27 -10.34 4.12
CA PHE A 420 18.85 -10.04 4.20
C PHE A 420 18.35 -10.26 5.62
N THR A 421 17.34 -9.49 6.04
CA THR A 421 16.65 -9.74 7.32
C THR A 421 15.84 -11.02 7.30
N ARG A 422 15.37 -11.45 6.13
CA ARG A 422 14.75 -12.76 5.89
C ARG A 422 15.71 -13.59 5.05
N PRO A 423 16.22 -14.72 5.56
CA PRO A 423 17.27 -15.47 4.88
C PRO A 423 16.73 -16.34 3.73
N SER A 424 15.42 -16.55 3.65
CA SER A 424 14.79 -17.41 2.64
C SER A 424 13.57 -16.75 1.97
N ILE A 425 13.17 -17.29 0.81
CA ILE A 425 11.96 -16.87 0.07
C ILE A 425 10.70 -17.09 0.91
N ASP A 426 10.65 -18.19 1.64
CA ASP A 426 9.50 -18.58 2.47
C ASP A 426 9.32 -17.64 3.68
N GLU A 427 10.42 -17.14 4.24
CA GLU A 427 10.40 -16.15 5.33
C GLU A 427 10.17 -14.73 4.84
N TRP A 428 10.48 -14.44 3.58
CA TRP A 428 10.12 -13.16 2.96
C TRP A 428 8.63 -13.17 2.62
N ASN A 429 7.80 -12.68 3.55
CA ASN A 429 6.38 -12.50 3.30
C ASN A 429 6.10 -11.33 2.34
N GLU A 430 6.13 -10.10 2.87
CA GLU A 430 5.84 -8.87 2.11
C GLU A 430 7.09 -8.02 1.96
N SER A 431 7.86 -7.80 3.03
CA SER A 431 9.10 -7.03 2.97
C SER A 431 10.33 -7.85 3.35
N ASN A 432 11.47 -7.45 2.77
CA ASN A 432 12.78 -7.93 3.15
C ASN A 432 13.80 -6.81 3.05
N THR A 433 14.46 -6.51 4.17
CA THR A 433 15.51 -5.50 4.23
C THR A 433 16.82 -6.11 3.75
N VAL A 434 17.48 -5.43 2.83
CA VAL A 434 18.85 -5.73 2.42
C VAL A 434 19.83 -4.85 3.21
N LYS A 435 20.91 -5.47 3.68
CA LYS A 435 22.01 -4.85 4.41
C LYS A 435 23.31 -5.05 3.67
N TYR A 436 24.21 -4.09 3.77
CA TYR A 436 25.59 -4.17 3.31
C TYR A 436 26.52 -3.87 4.48
N ASN A 437 27.44 -4.79 4.82
CA ASN A 437 28.28 -4.69 6.02
C ASN A 437 27.46 -4.39 7.30
N ASN A 438 26.33 -5.10 7.47
CA ASN A 438 25.35 -4.92 8.55
C ASN A 438 24.62 -3.57 8.59
N ILE A 439 24.86 -2.68 7.64
CA ILE A 439 24.13 -1.41 7.49
C ILE A 439 22.94 -1.63 6.56
N THR A 440 21.73 -1.28 6.99
CA THR A 440 20.54 -1.31 6.12
C THR A 440 20.71 -0.36 4.94
N ILE A 441 20.77 -0.89 3.72
CA ILE A 441 20.88 -0.08 2.49
C ILE A 441 19.52 0.16 1.84
N GLY A 442 18.58 -0.77 2.00
CA GLY A 442 17.27 -0.65 1.38
C GLY A 442 16.33 -1.78 1.77
N GLU A 443 15.12 -1.72 1.23
CA GLU A 443 14.06 -2.67 1.49
C GLU A 443 13.37 -3.04 0.18
N PHE A 444 13.23 -4.34 -0.05
CA PHE A 444 12.36 -4.89 -1.07
C PHE A 444 10.98 -5.17 -0.48
N GLN A 445 9.94 -4.88 -1.24
CA GLN A 445 8.56 -5.18 -0.90
C GLN A 445 7.88 -5.83 -2.10
N VAL A 446 7.24 -6.97 -1.84
CA VAL A 446 6.32 -7.62 -2.74
C VAL A 446 4.95 -7.59 -2.07
N HIS A 447 3.93 -7.39 -2.88
CA HIS A 447 2.56 -7.38 -2.37
C HIS A 447 1.84 -8.59 -2.94
N GLN A 448 1.15 -9.33 -2.07
CA GLN A 448 0.48 -10.56 -2.49
C GLN A 448 -0.71 -10.31 -3.41
N HIS A 449 -1.20 -9.07 -3.44
CA HIS A 449 -2.47 -8.69 -4.04
C HIS A 449 -2.39 -7.46 -4.97
N ARG A 450 -1.18 -6.99 -5.28
CA ARG A 450 -0.97 -5.97 -6.31
C ARG A 450 0.27 -6.31 -7.12
N SER A 451 0.20 -6.09 -8.43
CA SER A 451 1.33 -6.22 -9.34
C SER A 451 2.27 -5.01 -9.18
N CYS A 452 2.99 -4.93 -8.06
CA CYS A 452 4.01 -3.92 -7.80
C CYS A 452 5.17 -4.56 -7.04
N PHE A 453 6.34 -4.58 -7.67
CA PHE A 453 7.59 -4.95 -7.03
C PHE A 453 8.30 -3.67 -6.64
N LYS A 454 8.59 -3.52 -5.35
CA LYS A 454 9.07 -2.25 -4.81
C LYS A 454 10.43 -2.43 -4.18
N PHE A 455 11.31 -1.47 -4.45
CA PHE A 455 12.59 -1.34 -3.81
C PHE A 455 12.84 0.12 -3.42
N ARG A 456 13.27 0.33 -2.18
CA ARG A 456 13.52 1.67 -1.63
C ARG A 456 14.85 1.68 -0.92
N PHE A 457 15.69 2.65 -1.25
CA PHE A 457 16.93 2.87 -0.52
C PHE A 457 16.68 3.62 0.78
N ASN A 458 17.37 3.22 1.84
CA ASN A 458 17.63 4.10 2.95
C ASN A 458 18.71 5.10 2.48
N LEU A 459 18.27 6.26 2.01
CA LEU A 459 19.15 7.18 1.29
C LEU A 459 20.29 7.71 2.17
N ALA A 460 20.04 7.95 3.46
CA ALA A 460 21.07 8.39 4.40
C ALA A 460 22.22 7.37 4.51
N ASN A 461 21.87 6.08 4.65
CA ASN A 461 22.85 5.00 4.75
C ASN A 461 23.55 4.75 3.41
N LEU A 462 22.81 4.76 2.30
CA LEU A 462 23.40 4.62 0.96
C LEU A 462 24.45 5.71 0.70
N LEU A 463 24.12 6.97 0.98
CA LEU A 463 25.06 8.09 0.80
C LEU A 463 26.28 7.98 1.71
N SER A 464 26.17 7.35 2.88
CA SER A 464 27.32 7.10 3.75
C SER A 464 28.30 6.07 3.18
N LEU A 465 27.81 5.16 2.31
CA LEU A 465 28.62 4.18 1.60
C LEU A 465 29.25 4.78 0.34
N LEU A 466 28.50 5.63 -0.38
CA LEU A 466 28.96 6.27 -1.64
C LEU A 466 30.02 7.37 -1.43
N LYS A 467 30.14 7.89 -0.19
CA LYS A 467 31.12 8.93 0.17
C LYS A 467 32.44 8.38 0.75
N GLN A 468 32.57 7.06 0.90
CA GLN A 468 33.84 6.40 1.21
C GLN A 468 34.64 6.28 -0.09
#